data_AF-A0A0H3I1M5-F1
#
_entry.id   AF-A0A0H3I1M5-F1
#
_cell.length_a   1.000
_cell.length_b   1.000
_cell.length_c   1.000
_cell.angle_alpha   90.00
_cell.angle_beta   90.00
_cell.angle_gamma   90.00
#
_symmetry.space_group_name_H-M   'P 1'
#
loop_
_entity.id
_entity.type
_entity.pdbx_description
1 polymer ?
#
loop_
_entity_poly.entity_id
_entity_poly.type
_entity_poly.pdbx_seq_one_letter_code
_entity_poly.pdbx_strand_id
1 'polypeptide(L)'
;MHSTQRSETEVFEDLRILTAQPGYVHAVAGICYRDNLVSFQGEYKASDLEHLFDRKRLNRNEISTLLGLMMRQPVDLTEVDEDTLRGYASRTDELLGELHDAMTGLAIGELISQAQQGATMADFLARRNDERANFLWHRVSLQFSVP
;
A
#
# COMPACT_ATOMS: atom_id res chain seq x y z
N MET A 1 -5.12 -14.10 -12.20
CA MET A 1 -6.09 -13.03 -12.51
C MET A 1 -7.40 -13.40 -11.85
N HIS A 2 -7.61 -12.97 -10.61
CA HIS A 2 -8.90 -13.11 -9.91
C HIS A 2 -9.50 -11.71 -9.81
N SER A 3 -10.38 -11.34 -10.76
CA SER A 3 -11.18 -10.13 -10.66
C SER A 3 -12.31 -10.34 -9.65
N THR A 4 -12.00 -10.24 -8.37
CA THR A 4 -13.01 -9.91 -7.36
C THR A 4 -12.94 -8.40 -7.14
N GLN A 5 -13.88 -7.68 -7.76
CA GLN A 5 -14.06 -6.22 -7.71
C GLN A 5 -14.44 -5.74 -6.29
N ARG A 6 -13.60 -5.99 -5.29
CA ARG A 6 -13.73 -5.28 -4.02
C ARG A 6 -13.28 -3.85 -4.24
N SER A 7 -14.04 -2.90 -3.71
CA SER A 7 -13.66 -1.49 -3.77
C SER A 7 -12.40 -1.25 -2.92
N GLU A 8 -11.63 -0.24 -3.29
CA GLU A 8 -10.46 0.21 -2.51
C GLU A 8 -10.81 0.39 -1.03
N THR A 9 -11.96 1.00 -0.75
CA THR A 9 -12.44 1.27 0.62
C THR A 9 -12.67 0.01 1.43
N GLU A 10 -13.26 -1.04 0.84
CA GLU A 10 -13.53 -2.30 1.53
C GLU A 10 -12.23 -3.03 1.89
N VAL A 11 -11.28 -3.07 0.95
CA VAL A 11 -9.98 -3.71 1.18
C VAL A 11 -9.17 -2.92 2.22
N PHE A 12 -9.24 -1.60 2.17
CA PHE A 12 -8.55 -0.73 3.13
C PHE A 12 -9.10 -0.89 4.55
N GLU A 13 -10.41 -1.07 4.70
CA GLU A 13 -11.01 -1.33 6.02
C GLU A 13 -10.59 -2.70 6.59
N ASP A 14 -10.49 -3.73 5.75
CA ASP A 14 -9.95 -5.03 6.17
C ASP A 14 -8.49 -4.92 6.63
N LEU A 15 -7.66 -4.17 5.90
CA LEU A 15 -6.27 -3.89 6.30
C LEU A 15 -6.22 -3.16 7.65
N ARG A 16 -7.13 -2.20 7.87
CA ARG A 16 -7.23 -1.49 9.14
C ARG A 16 -7.58 -2.44 10.29
N ILE A 17 -8.50 -3.38 10.08
CA ILE A 17 -8.89 -4.39 11.09
C ILE A 17 -7.74 -5.37 11.35
N LEU A 18 -7.06 -5.82 10.30
CA LEU A 18 -5.95 -6.77 10.40
C LEU A 18 -4.76 -6.16 11.16
N THR A 19 -4.38 -4.92 10.83
CA THR A 19 -3.26 -4.22 11.47
C THR A 19 -3.51 -3.85 12.93
N ALA A 20 -4.75 -4.00 13.41
CA ALA A 20 -5.14 -3.80 14.80
C ALA A 20 -5.22 -5.12 15.60
N GLN A 21 -4.91 -6.27 14.99
CA GLN A 21 -4.91 -7.55 15.71
C GLN A 21 -3.73 -7.64 16.69
N PRO A 22 -3.91 -8.32 17.84
CA PRO A 22 -2.83 -8.53 18.81
C PRO A 22 -1.61 -9.18 18.17
N GLY A 23 -0.42 -8.68 18.48
CA GLY A 23 0.84 -9.24 17.96
C GLY A 23 1.10 -9.03 16.47
N TYR A 24 0.25 -8.28 15.75
CA TYR A 24 0.45 -8.02 14.31
C TYR A 24 1.79 -7.34 13.98
N VAL A 25 2.35 -6.58 14.93
CA VAL A 25 3.69 -5.96 14.83
C VAL A 25 4.79 -6.97 14.48
N HIS A 26 4.67 -8.21 14.99
CA HIS A 26 5.63 -9.28 14.74
C HIS A 26 5.52 -9.81 13.32
N ALA A 27 4.29 -9.86 12.78
CA ALA A 27 4.07 -10.20 11.37
C ALA A 27 4.66 -9.14 10.44
N VAL A 28 4.46 -7.85 10.75
CA VAL A 28 5.08 -6.74 9.98
C VAL A 28 6.62 -6.81 10.04
N ALA A 29 7.19 -7.11 11.21
CA ALA A 29 8.63 -7.31 11.34
C ALA A 29 9.13 -8.48 10.48
N GLY A 30 8.40 -9.60 10.48
CA GLY A 30 8.70 -10.77 9.64
C GLY A 30 8.62 -10.48 8.14
N ILE A 31 7.61 -9.72 7.72
CA ILE A 31 7.48 -9.24 6.33
C ILE A 31 8.67 -8.35 5.96
N CYS A 32 9.03 -7.38 6.82
CA CYS A 32 10.17 -6.51 6.59
C CYS A 32 11.48 -7.30 6.47
N TYR A 33 11.67 -8.34 7.29
CA TYR A 33 12.80 -9.25 7.19
C TYR A 33 12.79 -10.02 5.86
N ARG A 34 11.67 -10.63 5.50
CA ARG A 34 11.47 -11.40 4.25
C ARG A 34 11.77 -10.56 3.00
N ASP A 35 11.28 -9.33 2.98
CA ASP A 35 11.23 -8.51 1.76
C ASP A 35 12.42 -7.55 1.63
N ASN A 36 12.98 -7.07 2.75
CA ASN A 36 14.00 -6.01 2.69
C ASN A 36 15.39 -6.47 3.11
N LEU A 37 15.53 -7.63 3.75
CA LEU A 37 16.86 -8.13 4.11
C LEU A 37 17.50 -8.83 2.92
N VAL A 38 18.77 -8.49 2.66
CA VAL A 38 19.65 -9.23 1.75
C VAL A 38 20.62 -10.03 2.59
N SER A 39 20.47 -11.35 2.61
CA SER A 39 21.44 -12.25 3.22
C SER A 39 22.43 -12.73 2.16
N PHE A 40 23.72 -12.69 2.47
CA PHE A 40 24.77 -13.26 1.63
C PHE A 40 25.79 -13.99 2.50
N GLN A 41 26.49 -14.96 1.93
CA GLN A 41 27.61 -15.64 2.60
C GLN A 41 28.91 -15.41 1.84
N GLY A 42 29.90 -14.83 2.51
CA GLY A 42 31.19 -14.50 1.92
C GLY A 42 31.10 -13.25 1.05
N GLU A 43 31.32 -13.41 -0.26
CA GLU A 43 31.28 -12.29 -1.21
C GLU A 43 29.85 -12.00 -1.69
N TYR A 44 29.50 -10.72 -1.71
CA TYR A 44 28.21 -10.21 -2.18
C TYR A 44 28.09 -10.35 -3.70
N LYS A 45 27.05 -11.04 -4.17
CA LYS A 45 26.81 -11.30 -5.60
C LYS A 45 25.49 -10.69 -6.05
N ALA A 46 25.39 -10.41 -7.35
CA ALA A 46 24.14 -9.93 -7.95
C ALA A 46 22.97 -10.90 -7.77
N SER A 47 23.25 -12.21 -7.72
CA SER A 47 22.25 -13.26 -7.44
C SER A 47 21.59 -13.11 -6.07
N ASP A 48 22.31 -12.55 -5.09
CA ASP A 48 21.78 -12.33 -3.74
C ASP A 48 20.72 -11.20 -3.72
N LEU A 49 20.57 -10.46 -4.82
CA LEU A 49 19.56 -9.40 -4.98
C LEU A 49 18.35 -9.83 -5.79
N GLU A 50 18.34 -11.04 -6.35
CA GLU A 50 17.27 -11.49 -7.26
C GLU A 50 15.89 -11.44 -6.59
N HIS A 51 15.80 -11.79 -5.31
CA HIS A 51 14.53 -11.76 -4.56
C HIS A 51 13.97 -10.34 -4.39
N LEU A 52 14.80 -9.30 -4.46
CA LEU A 52 14.34 -7.91 -4.40
C LEU A 52 13.50 -7.51 -5.63
N PHE A 53 13.56 -8.29 -6.71
CA PHE A 53 12.80 -8.06 -7.93
C PHE A 53 11.55 -8.95 -8.03
N ASP A 54 11.24 -9.76 -7.00
CA ASP A 54 9.99 -10.52 -6.97
C ASP A 54 8.79 -9.56 -6.90
N ARG A 55 7.81 -9.80 -7.77
CA ARG A 55 6.55 -9.02 -7.80
C ARG A 55 5.65 -9.28 -6.60
N LYS A 56 5.86 -10.39 -5.90
CA LYS A 56 5.14 -10.70 -4.66
C LYS A 56 5.66 -9.94 -3.46
N ARG A 57 6.82 -9.29 -3.59
CA ARG A 57 7.43 -8.51 -2.54
C ARG A 57 6.65 -7.23 -2.28
N LEU A 58 6.43 -6.91 -1.01
CA LEU A 58 5.86 -5.62 -0.65
C LEU A 58 6.88 -4.49 -0.86
N ASN A 59 6.45 -3.47 -1.58
CA ASN A 59 7.25 -2.27 -1.80
C ASN A 59 7.17 -1.32 -0.60
N ARG A 60 8.02 -0.28 -0.62
CA ARG A 60 8.12 0.68 0.49
C ARG A 60 6.79 1.40 0.79
N ASN A 61 5.96 1.65 -0.21
CA ASN A 61 4.68 2.32 -0.01
C ASN A 61 3.69 1.41 0.72
N GLU A 62 3.63 0.14 0.34
CA GLU A 62 2.77 -0.87 0.98
C GLU A 62 3.15 -1.05 2.45
N ILE A 63 4.44 -1.24 2.74
CA ILE A 63 4.94 -1.32 4.13
C ILE A 63 4.62 -0.05 4.91
N SER A 64 4.78 1.13 4.30
CA SER A 64 4.47 2.40 4.96
C SER A 64 2.97 2.54 5.26
N THR A 65 2.09 2.04 4.40
CA THR A 65 0.64 1.99 4.64
C THR A 65 0.31 1.08 5.82
N LEU A 66 0.89 -0.12 5.89
CA LEU A 66 0.69 -1.04 7.01
C LEU A 66 1.12 -0.41 8.34
N LEU A 67 2.30 0.22 8.37
CA LEU A 67 2.80 0.92 9.56
C LEU A 67 1.89 2.09 9.92
N GLY A 68 1.45 2.88 8.94
CA GLY A 68 0.54 4.01 9.16
C GLY A 68 -0.80 3.58 9.75
N LEU A 69 -1.36 2.46 9.29
CA LEU A 69 -2.59 1.87 9.83
C LEU A 69 -2.37 1.31 11.25
N MET A 70 -1.27 0.58 11.47
CA MET A 70 -0.93 0.00 12.77
C MET A 70 -0.72 1.08 13.85
N MET A 71 -0.15 2.23 13.49
CA MET A 71 0.13 3.34 14.41
C MET A 71 -1.11 4.18 14.78
N ARG A 72 -2.30 3.89 14.23
CA ARG A 72 -3.55 4.58 14.61
C ARG A 72 -4.09 4.13 15.97
N GLN A 73 -3.49 3.10 16.55
CA GLN A 73 -3.80 2.51 17.84
C GLN A 73 -2.49 2.28 18.62
N PRO A 74 -2.55 2.09 19.96
CA PRO A 74 -1.39 1.64 20.71
C PRO A 74 -0.83 0.35 20.12
N VAL A 75 0.50 0.30 19.94
CA VAL A 75 1.17 -0.87 19.39
C VAL A 75 1.05 -2.03 20.40
N ASP A 76 0.48 -3.14 19.95
CA ASP A 76 0.34 -4.36 20.73
C ASP A 76 1.53 -5.31 20.44
N LEU A 77 2.31 -5.61 21.48
CA LEU A 77 3.49 -6.50 21.41
C LEU A 77 3.18 -7.93 21.84
N THR A 78 1.91 -8.29 22.06
CA THR A 78 1.49 -9.63 22.48
C THR A 78 2.12 -10.69 21.60
N GLU A 79 2.75 -11.68 22.24
CA GLU A 79 3.29 -12.85 21.52
C GLU A 79 2.12 -13.72 21.04
N VAL A 80 2.19 -14.14 19.78
CA VAL A 80 1.23 -15.03 19.15
C VAL A 80 1.97 -16.23 18.56
N ASP A 81 1.27 -17.34 18.35
CA ASP A 81 1.87 -18.53 17.76
C ASP A 81 2.30 -18.34 16.29
N GLU A 82 3.15 -19.24 15.81
CA GLU A 82 3.71 -19.17 14.46
C GLU A 82 2.64 -19.26 13.36
N ASP A 83 1.58 -20.05 13.58
CA ASP A 83 0.50 -20.22 12.62
C ASP A 83 -0.30 -18.91 12.47
N THR A 84 -0.52 -18.21 13.57
CA THR A 84 -1.14 -16.88 13.59
C THR A 84 -0.29 -15.85 12.87
N LEU A 85 1.03 -15.81 13.12
CA LEU A 85 1.94 -14.91 12.39
C LEU A 85 1.92 -15.17 10.89
N ARG A 86 1.95 -16.45 10.49
CA ARG A 86 1.88 -16.85 9.07
C ARG A 86 0.54 -16.46 8.45
N GLY A 87 -0.55 -16.61 9.20
CA GLY A 87 -1.89 -16.18 8.81
C GLY A 87 -1.96 -14.67 8.57
N TYR A 88 -1.41 -13.86 9.47
CA TYR A 88 -1.31 -12.41 9.29
C TYR A 88 -0.52 -12.04 8.04
N ALA A 89 0.67 -12.63 7.84
CA ALA A 89 1.49 -12.33 6.66
C ALA A 89 0.77 -12.71 5.35
N SER A 90 0.17 -13.90 5.28
CA SER A 90 -0.59 -14.35 4.11
C SER A 90 -1.77 -13.42 3.81
N ARG A 91 -2.54 -13.05 4.85
CA ARG A 91 -3.69 -12.17 4.68
C ARG A 91 -3.29 -10.77 4.25
N THR A 92 -2.15 -10.27 4.74
CA THR A 92 -1.58 -8.99 4.32
C THR A 92 -1.19 -9.01 2.83
N ASP A 93 -0.50 -10.07 2.38
CA ASP A 93 -0.14 -10.22 0.96
C ASP A 93 -1.39 -10.27 0.06
N GLU A 94 -2.42 -11.01 0.47
CA GLU A 94 -3.71 -11.07 -0.24
C GLU A 94 -4.40 -9.71 -0.34
N LEU A 95 -4.57 -9.02 0.79
CA LEU A 95 -5.27 -7.74 0.85
C LEU A 95 -4.52 -6.64 0.08
N LEU A 96 -3.19 -6.63 0.11
CA LEU A 96 -2.42 -5.66 -0.67
C LEU A 96 -2.48 -5.98 -2.17
N GLY A 97 -2.55 -7.25 -2.55
CA GLY A 97 -2.84 -7.67 -3.92
C GLY A 97 -4.23 -7.19 -4.38
N GLU A 98 -5.25 -7.39 -3.56
CA GLU A 98 -6.62 -6.89 -3.83
C GLU A 98 -6.64 -5.35 -3.95
N LEU A 99 -5.90 -4.64 -3.08
CA LEU A 99 -5.81 -3.18 -3.11
C LEU A 99 -5.12 -2.70 -4.39
N HIS A 100 -4.03 -3.35 -4.79
CA HIS A 100 -3.32 -3.07 -6.03
C HIS A 100 -4.22 -3.25 -7.26
N ASP A 101 -4.99 -4.34 -7.31
CA ASP A 101 -5.92 -4.62 -8.40
C ASP A 101 -7.06 -3.59 -8.44
N ALA A 102 -7.61 -3.20 -7.29
CA ALA A 102 -8.66 -2.18 -7.20
C ALA A 102 -8.19 -0.81 -7.73
N MET A 103 -7.00 -0.37 -7.33
CA MET A 103 -6.43 0.91 -7.79
C MET A 103 -6.04 0.87 -9.28
N THR A 104 -5.47 -0.24 -9.75
CA THR A 104 -5.07 -0.40 -11.16
C THR A 104 -6.29 -0.43 -12.08
N GLY A 105 -7.37 -1.11 -11.67
CA GLY A 105 -8.63 -1.15 -12.41
C GLY A 105 -9.23 0.24 -12.63
N LEU A 106 -9.21 1.09 -11.60
CA LEU A 106 -9.68 2.48 -11.69
C LEU A 106 -8.82 3.30 -12.68
N ALA A 107 -7.49 3.25 -12.53
CA ALA A 107 -6.58 4.03 -13.39
C ALA A 107 -6.67 3.62 -14.88
N ILE A 108 -6.78 2.32 -15.17
CA ILE A 108 -6.95 1.84 -16.54
C ILE A 108 -8.32 2.25 -17.09
N GLY A 109 -9.39 2.14 -16.29
CA GLY A 109 -10.73 2.57 -16.68
C GLY A 109 -10.82 4.05 -17.02
N GLU A 110 -10.17 4.90 -16.23
CA GLU A 110 -10.06 6.34 -16.49
C GLU A 110 -9.28 6.64 -17.77
N LEU A 111 -8.15 5.96 -17.99
CA LEU A 111 -7.33 6.14 -19.19
C LEU A 111 -8.09 5.74 -20.46
N ILE A 112 -8.83 4.63 -20.42
CA ILE A 112 -9.68 4.19 -21.54
C ILE A 112 -10.79 5.21 -21.79
N SER A 113 -11.42 5.72 -20.74
CA SER A 113 -12.47 6.74 -20.85
C SER A 113 -11.93 8.03 -21.48
N GLN A 114 -10.71 8.43 -21.12
CA GLN A 114 -10.03 9.60 -21.69
C GLN A 114 -9.61 9.39 -23.16
N ALA A 115 -9.12 8.19 -23.49
CA ALA A 115 -8.78 7.84 -24.87
C ALA A 115 -10.01 7.84 -25.78
N GLN A 116 -11.16 7.37 -25.29
CA GLN A 116 -12.45 7.43 -26.01
C GLN A 116 -12.95 8.87 -26.20
N GLN A 117 -12.58 9.78 -25.30
CA GLN A 117 -12.93 11.20 -25.35
C GLN A 117 -11.93 12.05 -26.16
N GLY A 118 -10.86 11.46 -26.69
CA GLY A 118 -9.83 12.17 -27.46
C GLY A 118 -8.99 13.13 -26.64
N ALA A 119 -8.93 12.95 -25.32
CA ALA A 119 -8.17 13.83 -24.42
C ALA A 119 -6.66 13.71 -24.68
N THR A 120 -5.96 14.85 -24.67
CA THR A 120 -4.53 14.94 -24.93
C THR A 120 -3.71 14.97 -23.64
N MET A 121 -2.40 14.68 -23.73
CA MET A 121 -1.47 14.81 -22.59
C MET A 121 -1.47 16.26 -22.01
N ALA A 122 -1.78 17.26 -22.84
CA ALA A 122 -1.91 18.65 -22.37
C ALA A 122 -3.13 18.82 -21.46
N ASP A 123 -4.26 18.18 -21.77
CA ASP A 123 -5.49 18.22 -20.96
C ASP A 123 -5.29 17.53 -19.60
N PHE A 124 -4.51 16.44 -19.58
CA PHE A 124 -4.15 15.73 -18.33
C PHE A 124 -3.26 16.59 -17.42
N LEU A 125 -2.24 17.24 -17.98
CA LEU A 125 -1.32 18.11 -17.23
C LEU A 125 -2.01 19.38 -16.72
N ALA A 126 -2.95 19.95 -17.49
CA ALA A 126 -3.76 21.09 -17.06
C ALA A 126 -4.61 20.74 -15.83
N ARG A 127 -5.29 19.57 -15.84
CA ARG A 127 -6.08 19.08 -14.70
C ARG A 127 -5.26 18.86 -13.43
N ARG A 128 -4.09 18.23 -13.53
CA ARG A 128 -3.21 18.01 -12.36
C ARG A 128 -2.71 19.30 -11.73
N ASN A 129 -2.51 20.36 -12.52
CA ASN A 129 -2.13 21.67 -12.00
C ASN A 129 -3.30 22.35 -11.28
N ASP A 130 -4.52 22.23 -11.80
CA ASP A 130 -5.73 22.75 -11.14
C ASP A 130 -6.03 22.03 -9.81
N GLU A 131 -5.88 20.71 -9.76
CA GLU A 131 -6.07 19.93 -8.52
C GLU A 131 -5.01 20.26 -7.46
N ARG A 132 -3.76 20.48 -7.87
CA ARG A 132 -2.69 20.94 -6.96
C ARG A 132 -2.94 22.35 -6.46
N ALA A 133 -3.43 23.25 -7.31
CA ALA A 133 -3.81 24.60 -6.91
C ALA A 133 -4.96 24.56 -5.89
N ASN A 134 -6.01 23.76 -6.15
CA ASN A 134 -7.12 23.60 -5.21
C ASN A 134 -6.67 22.98 -3.87
N PHE A 135 -5.79 21.98 -3.89
CA PHE A 135 -5.27 21.35 -2.67
C PHE A 135 -4.42 22.32 -1.82
N LEU A 136 -3.65 23.21 -2.48
CA LEU A 136 -2.87 24.27 -1.82
C LEU A 136 -3.76 25.36 -1.22
N TRP A 137 -4.79 25.81 -1.93
CA TRP A 137 -5.73 26.80 -1.39
C TRP A 137 -6.58 26.26 -0.23
N HIS A 138 -7.01 24.99 -0.30
CA HIS A 138 -7.83 24.40 0.76
C HIS A 138 -7.06 24.21 2.08
N ARG A 139 -5.77 23.85 2.01
CA ARG A 139 -4.89 23.78 3.19
C ARG A 139 -4.57 25.15 3.78
N VAL A 140 -4.40 26.19 2.95
CA VAL A 140 -4.18 27.56 3.44
C VAL A 140 -5.43 28.10 4.13
N SER A 141 -6.63 27.86 3.59
CA SER A 141 -7.88 28.32 4.23
C SER A 141 -8.20 27.60 5.56
N LEU A 142 -7.80 26.34 5.72
CA LEU A 142 -8.00 25.58 6.98
C LEU A 142 -6.99 25.95 8.08
N GLN A 143 -5.89 26.64 7.76
CA GLN A 143 -4.90 27.11 8.74
C GLN A 143 -5.19 28.51 9.31
N PHE A 144 -6.16 29.26 8.76
CA PHE A 144 -6.50 30.63 9.19
C PHE A 144 -7.94 30.82 9.70
N SER A 145 -8.68 29.75 9.99
CA SER A 145 -9.92 29.82 10.76
C SER A 145 -9.71 29.22 12.15
N VAL A 146 -9.29 30.07 13.08
CA VAL A 146 -9.43 29.84 14.52
C VAL A 146 -10.39 30.94 15.02
N PRO A 147 -11.43 30.63 15.80
CA PRO A 147 -12.23 31.65 16.49
C PRO A 147 -11.41 32.43 17.52
#